data_AF-A0A938UMC0-F1
#
_entry.id   AF-A0A938UMC0-F1
#
_cell.length_a   1.000
_cell.length_b   1.000
_cell.length_c   1.000
_cell.angle_alpha   90.00
_cell.angle_beta   90.00
_cell.angle_gamma   90.00
#
_symmetry.space_group_name_H-M   'P 1'
#
loop_
_entity.id
_entity.type
_entity.pdbx_description
1 polymer ?
#
loop_
_entity_poly.entity_id
_entity_poly.type
_entity_poly.pdbx_seq_one_letter_code
_entity_poly.pdbx_strand_id
1 'polypeptide(L)'
;MRPRTAREVPPGYVVHRVADATLVFDAALSSELVALRLADPGARKQLFARAPRRGRGAAPSIELRRDVSVILRRYQHGGIFGGLTRMLHLGPSRALQELRVTARAEASGAPVPHVVCLALWPAAGPFWSALIGTREERGARDLLEVLRTGHDARERRILLREVGAAVRRLHDAGVDHRDLQLRNILVVDENGHRRIVVIDLDRAVYHPDGRLASRLRARGLGRLTRSMVKNGLWKQRIGRRELAAFASAYTGMDRKLRVELRGWIRGERWKLALHRLRYRFMDSASPGEAAAPPRRA
;
A
#
# COMPACT_ATOMS: atom_id res chain seq x y z
N MET A 1 -29.92 7.06 -5.26
CA MET A 1 -29.33 8.13 -6.09
C MET A 1 -28.21 7.53 -6.94
N ARG A 2 -28.41 7.38 -8.26
CA ARG A 2 -27.42 6.78 -9.17
C ARG A 2 -26.19 7.70 -9.27
N PRO A 3 -24.95 7.22 -9.10
CA PRO A 3 -23.78 8.09 -9.12
C PRO A 3 -23.64 8.76 -10.50
N ARG A 4 -23.40 10.07 -10.53
CA ARG A 4 -23.05 10.83 -11.75
C ARG A 4 -21.59 10.50 -12.12
N THR A 5 -21.37 9.28 -12.61
CA THR A 5 -20.04 8.63 -12.71
C THR A 5 -19.08 9.25 -13.73
N ALA A 6 -19.57 9.93 -14.78
CA ALA A 6 -18.71 10.36 -15.88
C ALA A 6 -17.72 11.50 -15.52
N ARG A 7 -18.11 12.45 -14.65
CA ARG A 7 -17.21 13.53 -14.18
C ARG A 7 -16.22 13.08 -13.11
N GLU A 8 -16.35 11.83 -12.69
CA GLU A 8 -15.81 11.31 -11.45
C GLU A 8 -14.71 10.26 -11.72
N VAL A 9 -14.37 10.00 -12.97
CA VAL A 9 -13.41 8.99 -13.40
C VAL A 9 -12.17 9.68 -14.02
N PRO A 10 -10.94 9.26 -13.66
CA PRO A 10 -9.72 9.83 -14.25
C PRO A 10 -9.62 9.59 -15.76
N PRO A 11 -8.83 10.39 -16.50
CA PRO A 11 -8.48 10.09 -17.89
C PRO A 11 -7.82 8.70 -18.02
N GLY A 12 -8.00 8.05 -19.18
CA GLY A 12 -7.48 6.70 -19.42
C GLY A 12 -8.41 5.57 -18.99
N TYR A 13 -9.56 5.90 -18.39
CA TYR A 13 -10.56 4.92 -17.97
C TYR A 13 -11.88 5.07 -18.75
N VAL A 14 -12.55 3.95 -18.99
CA VAL A 14 -13.88 3.88 -19.60
C VAL A 14 -14.90 3.34 -18.60
N VAL A 15 -16.13 3.83 -18.69
CA VAL A 15 -17.22 3.43 -17.78
C VAL A 15 -18.21 2.55 -18.52
N HIS A 16 -18.42 1.33 -18.03
CA HIS A 16 -19.46 0.42 -18.49
C HIS A 16 -20.57 0.32 -17.44
N ARG A 17 -21.82 0.35 -17.88
CA ARG A 17 -22.98 0.14 -17.01
C ARG A 17 -23.66 -1.16 -17.39
N VAL A 18 -23.75 -2.08 -16.45
CA VAL A 18 -24.37 -3.40 -16.67
C VAL A 18 -25.35 -3.63 -15.53
N ALA A 19 -26.66 -3.62 -15.85
CA ALA A 19 -27.72 -3.57 -14.85
C ALA A 19 -27.49 -2.43 -13.83
N ASP A 20 -27.45 -2.75 -12.53
CA ASP A 20 -27.16 -1.78 -11.46
C ASP A 20 -25.66 -1.64 -11.12
N ALA A 21 -24.79 -2.39 -11.81
CA ALA A 21 -23.35 -2.30 -11.60
C ALA A 21 -22.73 -1.19 -12.46
N THR A 22 -21.79 -0.45 -11.86
CA THR A 22 -20.90 0.47 -12.56
C THR A 22 -19.51 -0.15 -12.59
N LEU A 23 -18.97 -0.31 -13.79
CA LEU A 23 -17.62 -0.81 -14.02
C LEU A 23 -16.78 0.32 -14.59
N VAL A 24 -15.61 0.56 -14.01
CA VAL A 24 -14.63 1.54 -14.46
C VAL A 24 -13.37 0.77 -14.80
N PHE A 25 -13.03 0.72 -16.08
CA PHE A 25 -11.96 -0.11 -16.62
C PHE A 25 -10.89 0.75 -17.25
N ASP A 26 -9.64 0.34 -17.14
CA ASP A 26 -8.57 0.88 -17.97
C ASP A 26 -8.96 0.72 -19.45
N ALA A 27 -8.82 1.79 -20.22
CA ALA A 27 -9.28 1.83 -21.60
C ALA A 27 -8.53 0.81 -22.49
N ALA A 28 -7.24 0.59 -22.24
CA ALA A 28 -6.40 -0.31 -23.05
C ALA A 28 -6.69 -1.80 -22.78
N LEU A 29 -7.25 -2.11 -21.60
CA LEU A 29 -7.60 -3.47 -21.17
C LEU A 29 -9.12 -3.71 -21.11
N SER A 30 -9.92 -2.78 -21.63
CA SER A 30 -11.37 -2.80 -21.47
C SER A 30 -12.02 -4.05 -22.07
N SER A 31 -11.56 -4.51 -23.23
CA SER A 31 -12.15 -5.67 -23.92
C SER A 31 -11.99 -6.96 -23.11
N GLU A 32 -10.79 -7.19 -22.55
CA GLU A 32 -10.50 -8.32 -21.68
C GLU A 32 -11.29 -8.24 -20.37
N LEU A 33 -11.38 -7.04 -19.78
CA LEU A 33 -12.10 -6.83 -18.52
C LEU A 33 -13.61 -7.04 -18.67
N VAL A 34 -14.20 -6.69 -19.81
CA VAL A 34 -15.61 -6.98 -20.12
C VAL A 34 -15.84 -8.49 -20.21
N ALA A 35 -14.91 -9.24 -20.80
CA ALA A 35 -15.02 -10.70 -20.92
C ALA A 35 -15.05 -11.43 -19.56
N LEU A 36 -14.48 -10.83 -18.51
CA LEU A 36 -14.54 -11.36 -17.14
C LEU A 36 -15.93 -11.29 -16.49
N ARG A 37 -16.87 -10.54 -17.08
CA ARG A 37 -18.24 -10.37 -16.57
C ARG A 37 -18.27 -9.97 -15.09
N LEU A 38 -17.41 -9.03 -14.67
CA LEU A 38 -17.28 -8.61 -13.27
C LEU A 38 -18.56 -8.06 -12.63
N ALA A 39 -19.59 -7.72 -13.41
CA ALA A 39 -20.92 -7.36 -12.91
C ALA A 39 -21.69 -8.57 -12.34
N ASP A 40 -21.49 -9.78 -12.90
CA ASP A 40 -22.19 -11.00 -12.53
C ASP A 40 -21.61 -11.60 -11.23
N PRO A 41 -22.43 -11.76 -10.16
CA PRO A 41 -22.01 -12.45 -8.94
C PRO A 41 -21.49 -13.88 -9.17
N GLY A 42 -22.07 -14.63 -10.12
CA GLY A 42 -21.70 -15.99 -10.46
C GLY A 42 -20.32 -16.05 -11.10
N ALA A 43 -20.10 -15.27 -12.16
CA ALA A 43 -18.79 -15.10 -12.79
C ALA A 43 -17.71 -14.67 -11.79
N ARG A 44 -18.01 -13.69 -10.92
CA ARG A 44 -17.09 -13.30 -9.84
C ARG A 44 -16.76 -14.51 -8.97
N LYS A 45 -17.75 -15.20 -8.39
CA LYS A 45 -17.50 -16.33 -7.47
C LYS A 45 -16.61 -17.40 -8.10
N GLN A 46 -16.84 -17.73 -9.37
CA GLN A 46 -16.01 -18.68 -10.12
C GLN A 46 -14.58 -18.15 -10.34
N LEU A 47 -14.44 -16.88 -10.69
CA LEU A 47 -13.14 -16.22 -10.85
C LEU A 47 -12.33 -16.26 -9.54
N PHE A 48 -12.94 -15.87 -8.41
CA PHE A 48 -12.30 -15.93 -7.08
C PHE A 48 -11.93 -17.36 -6.65
N ALA A 49 -12.66 -18.37 -7.12
CA ALA A 49 -12.39 -19.77 -6.79
C ALA A 49 -11.25 -20.37 -7.62
N ARG A 50 -11.14 -19.99 -8.91
CA ARG A 50 -10.13 -20.52 -9.83
C ARG A 50 -8.81 -19.76 -9.78
N ALA A 51 -8.84 -18.47 -9.47
CA ALA A 51 -7.66 -17.62 -9.53
C ALA A 51 -6.61 -18.05 -8.49
N PRO A 52 -5.34 -18.21 -8.89
CA PRO A 52 -4.26 -18.46 -7.95
C PRO A 52 -4.20 -17.32 -6.94
N ARG A 53 -4.01 -17.67 -5.67
CA ARG A 53 -3.92 -16.69 -4.61
C ARG A 53 -2.48 -16.19 -4.49
N ARG A 54 -2.29 -14.90 -4.74
CA ARG A 54 -0.98 -14.24 -4.72
C ARG A 54 -1.01 -12.94 -3.92
N GLY A 55 0.16 -12.47 -3.49
CA GLY A 55 0.31 -11.27 -2.67
C GLY A 55 -0.17 -11.43 -1.22
N ARG A 56 -0.26 -10.30 -0.50
CA ARG A 56 -0.66 -10.30 0.92
C ARG A 56 -2.15 -10.62 1.07
N GLY A 57 -2.46 -11.61 1.90
CA GLY A 57 -3.84 -11.99 2.21
C GLY A 57 -4.46 -12.96 1.20
N ALA A 58 -3.64 -13.59 0.35
CA ALA A 58 -4.07 -14.61 -0.60
C ALA A 58 -5.15 -14.05 -1.58
N ALA A 59 -4.91 -12.85 -2.09
CA ALA A 59 -5.81 -12.20 -3.03
C ALA A 59 -5.75 -12.91 -4.39
N PRO A 60 -6.88 -13.13 -5.06
CA PRO A 60 -6.88 -13.78 -6.36
C PRO A 60 -6.18 -12.92 -7.40
N SER A 61 -5.20 -13.52 -8.10
CA SER A 61 -4.55 -12.95 -9.27
C SER A 61 -5.15 -13.56 -10.53
N ILE A 62 -5.46 -12.71 -11.50
CA ILE A 62 -5.99 -13.11 -12.81
C ILE A 62 -5.03 -12.65 -13.90
N GLU A 63 -4.81 -13.49 -14.90
CA GLU A 63 -4.04 -13.14 -16.08
C GLU A 63 -4.99 -12.62 -17.16
N LEU A 64 -4.81 -11.37 -17.59
CA LEU A 64 -5.62 -10.74 -18.65
C LEU A 64 -4.99 -10.95 -20.03
N ARG A 65 -3.67 -10.82 -20.11
CA ARG A 65 -2.83 -11.03 -21.30
C ARG A 65 -1.51 -11.68 -20.84
N ARG A 66 -0.71 -12.22 -21.76
CA ARG A 66 0.54 -12.96 -21.48
C ARG A 66 1.50 -12.28 -20.49
N ASP A 67 1.44 -10.94 -20.38
CA ASP A 67 2.29 -10.17 -19.46
C ASP A 67 1.54 -9.23 -18.50
N VAL A 68 0.20 -9.32 -18.46
CA VAL A 68 -0.63 -8.46 -17.61
C VAL A 68 -1.42 -9.33 -16.65
N SER A 69 -0.93 -9.41 -15.42
CA SER A 69 -1.66 -10.00 -14.30
C SER A 69 -2.25 -8.91 -13.41
N VAL A 70 -3.42 -9.18 -12.82
CA VAL A 70 -4.16 -8.24 -11.98
C VAL A 70 -4.54 -8.92 -10.68
N ILE A 71 -4.16 -8.31 -9.57
CA ILE A 71 -4.63 -8.70 -8.24
C ILE A 71 -5.99 -8.05 -8.00
N LEU A 72 -6.99 -8.88 -7.75
CA LEU A 72 -8.35 -8.47 -7.45
C LEU A 72 -8.60 -8.49 -5.94
N ARG A 73 -8.93 -7.34 -5.36
CA ARG A 73 -9.31 -7.25 -3.94
C ARG A 73 -10.72 -6.71 -3.76
N ARG A 74 -11.51 -7.43 -2.97
CA ARG A 74 -12.79 -6.92 -2.47
C ARG A 74 -12.50 -5.82 -1.47
N TYR A 75 -13.15 -4.68 -1.62
CA TYR A 75 -13.03 -3.60 -0.66
C TYR A 75 -13.72 -4.02 0.65
N GLN A 76 -12.99 -4.06 1.76
CA GLN A 76 -13.50 -4.41 3.10
C GLN A 76 -13.14 -3.29 4.10
N HIS A 77 -13.99 -3.00 5.08
CA HIS A 77 -13.65 -2.07 6.18
C HIS A 77 -12.65 -2.73 7.14
N GLY A 78 -11.54 -2.05 7.45
CA GLY A 78 -10.64 -2.44 8.53
C GLY A 78 -11.08 -1.89 9.88
N GLY A 79 -11.31 -2.75 10.88
CA GLY A 79 -11.65 -2.41 12.27
C GLY A 79 -12.00 -3.65 13.12
N ILE A 80 -11.87 -3.54 14.45
CA ILE A 80 -11.96 -4.65 15.43
C ILE A 80 -13.39 -5.20 15.59
N PHE A 81 -14.41 -4.50 15.08
CA PHE A 81 -15.79 -5.00 14.92
C PHE A 81 -16.02 -5.72 13.58
N GLY A 82 -15.02 -6.48 13.13
CA GLY A 82 -14.90 -7.02 11.76
C GLY A 82 -15.82 -8.19 11.38
N GLY A 83 -16.82 -8.53 12.20
CA GLY A 83 -17.65 -9.73 12.03
C GLY A 83 -18.91 -9.55 11.16
N LEU A 84 -19.62 -8.41 11.25
CA LEU A 84 -21.03 -8.37 10.83
C LEU A 84 -21.39 -7.33 9.74
N THR A 85 -20.58 -6.30 9.48
CA THR A 85 -20.89 -5.22 8.52
C THR A 85 -19.92 -5.17 7.31
N ARG A 86 -19.31 -6.32 7.01
CA ARG A 86 -18.04 -6.49 6.29
C ARG A 86 -17.98 -6.01 4.83
N MET A 87 -19.08 -5.62 4.19
CA MET A 87 -19.16 -5.36 2.74
C MET A 87 -19.89 -4.07 2.33
N LEU A 88 -20.27 -3.25 3.30
CA LEU A 88 -21.29 -2.22 3.13
C LEU A 88 -20.71 -0.82 3.33
N HIS A 89 -20.41 -0.10 2.25
CA HIS A 89 -19.95 1.29 2.29
C HIS A 89 -21.11 2.27 2.16
N LEU A 90 -21.15 3.33 2.98
CA LEU A 90 -22.03 4.48 2.72
C LEU A 90 -21.57 5.14 1.41
N GLY A 91 -22.19 4.72 0.31
CA GLY A 91 -21.89 5.19 -1.05
C GLY A 91 -20.62 4.59 -1.69
N PRO A 92 -20.49 4.72 -3.03
CA PRO A 92 -19.34 4.23 -3.81
C PRO A 92 -18.07 5.10 -3.66
N SER A 93 -18.15 6.16 -2.86
CA SER A 93 -17.22 7.30 -2.86
C SER A 93 -15.78 6.89 -2.52
N ARG A 94 -15.58 5.96 -1.58
CA ARG A 94 -14.23 5.62 -1.11
C ARG A 94 -13.43 4.81 -2.14
N ALA A 95 -14.02 3.81 -2.76
CA ALA A 95 -13.32 3.01 -3.77
C ALA A 95 -13.01 3.84 -5.02
N LEU A 96 -13.92 4.74 -5.40
CA LEU A 96 -13.71 5.67 -6.48
C LEU A 96 -12.67 6.76 -6.12
N GLN A 97 -12.63 7.20 -4.87
CA GLN A 97 -11.58 8.07 -4.35
C GLN A 97 -10.22 7.37 -4.42
N GLU A 98 -10.11 6.10 -4.05
CA GLU A 98 -8.87 5.35 -4.15
C GLU A 98 -8.38 5.25 -5.61
N LEU A 99 -9.28 4.94 -6.56
CA LEU A 99 -8.97 4.98 -8.00
C LEU A 99 -8.41 6.35 -8.40
N ARG A 100 -9.09 7.44 -8.01
CA ARG A 100 -8.65 8.81 -8.35
C ARG A 100 -7.30 9.14 -7.74
N VAL A 101 -7.09 8.85 -6.47
CA VAL A 101 -5.84 9.17 -5.77
C VAL A 101 -4.70 8.39 -6.40
N THR A 102 -4.90 7.11 -6.68
CA THR A 102 -3.87 6.26 -7.29
C THR A 102 -3.55 6.69 -8.72
N ALA A 103 -4.57 6.89 -9.57
CA ALA A 103 -4.36 7.34 -10.95
C ALA A 103 -3.69 8.72 -11.03
N ARG A 104 -4.06 9.66 -10.17
CA ARG A 104 -3.41 10.98 -10.11
C ARG A 104 -1.97 10.90 -9.61
N ALA A 105 -1.73 10.06 -8.59
CA ALA A 105 -0.39 9.81 -8.08
C ALA A 105 0.51 9.22 -9.17
N GLU A 106 0.03 8.20 -9.89
CA GLU A 106 0.73 7.57 -11.01
C GLU A 106 1.03 8.58 -12.12
N ALA A 107 0.03 9.36 -12.55
CA ALA A 107 0.21 10.41 -13.56
C ALA A 107 1.21 11.50 -13.14
N SER A 108 1.41 11.69 -11.83
CA SER A 108 2.40 12.61 -11.25
C SER A 108 3.78 11.95 -11.04
N GLY A 109 3.99 10.73 -11.54
CA GLY A 109 5.25 9.98 -11.42
C GLY A 109 5.47 9.29 -10.07
N ALA A 110 4.42 9.15 -9.25
CA ALA A 110 4.52 8.40 -8.01
C ALA A 110 4.69 6.90 -8.31
N PRO A 111 5.53 6.19 -7.53
CA PRO A 111 5.73 4.76 -7.71
C PRO A 111 4.59 3.97 -7.06
N VAL A 112 3.42 3.94 -7.70
CA VAL A 112 2.22 3.23 -7.23
C VAL A 112 1.79 2.19 -8.27
N PRO A 113 1.10 1.10 -7.89
CA PRO A 113 0.63 0.14 -8.88
C PRO A 113 -0.49 0.76 -9.72
N HIS A 114 -0.49 0.42 -11.01
CA HIS A 114 -1.56 0.84 -11.92
C HIS A 114 -2.89 0.19 -11.51
N VAL A 115 -3.96 0.98 -11.39
CA VAL A 115 -5.30 0.46 -11.15
C VAL A 115 -5.90 0.06 -12.49
N VAL A 116 -6.19 -1.22 -12.69
CA VAL A 116 -6.67 -1.76 -13.95
C VAL A 116 -8.21 -1.73 -14.02
N CYS A 117 -8.89 -1.99 -12.90
CA CYS A 117 -10.34 -1.99 -12.87
C CYS A 117 -10.92 -1.63 -11.51
N LEU A 118 -12.14 -1.11 -11.53
CA LEU A 118 -12.99 -0.89 -10.37
C LEU A 118 -14.42 -1.32 -10.75
N ALA A 119 -14.99 -2.27 -10.03
CA ALA A 119 -16.38 -2.68 -10.17
C ALA A 119 -17.15 -2.30 -8.91
N LEU A 120 -18.29 -1.62 -9.09
CA LEU A 120 -19.16 -1.10 -8.04
C LEU A 120 -20.57 -1.66 -8.27
N TRP A 121 -21.21 -2.15 -7.22
CA TRP A 121 -22.61 -2.57 -7.29
C TRP A 121 -23.33 -2.28 -5.98
N PRO A 122 -24.66 -2.03 -6.02
CA PRO A 122 -25.44 -1.87 -4.81
C PRO A 122 -25.44 -3.17 -4.01
N ALA A 123 -25.41 -3.04 -2.69
CA ALA A 123 -25.64 -4.13 -1.76
C ALA A 123 -27.05 -3.98 -1.17
N ALA A 124 -27.20 -3.59 0.10
CA ALA A 124 -28.49 -3.35 0.73
C ALA A 124 -28.68 -1.86 1.06
N GLY A 125 -29.85 -1.28 0.83
CA GLY A 125 -30.13 0.11 1.19
C GLY A 125 -29.12 1.12 0.62
N PRO A 126 -28.53 2.04 1.43
CA PRO A 126 -27.53 3.00 0.96
C PRO A 126 -26.14 2.39 0.74
N PHE A 127 -25.99 1.07 0.95
CA PHE A 127 -24.70 0.42 0.98
C PHE A 127 -24.24 -0.08 -0.39
N TRP A 128 -22.95 0.09 -0.66
CA TRP A 128 -22.29 -0.36 -1.88
C TRP A 128 -21.20 -1.37 -1.59
N SER A 129 -21.01 -2.29 -2.53
CA SER A 129 -19.86 -3.19 -2.58
C SER A 129 -18.96 -2.81 -3.74
N ALA A 130 -17.65 -3.01 -3.53
CA ALA A 130 -16.63 -2.67 -4.52
C ALA A 130 -15.58 -3.77 -4.67
N LEU A 131 -15.08 -3.91 -5.88
CA LEU A 131 -13.93 -4.72 -6.25
C LEU A 131 -12.95 -3.82 -7.00
N ILE A 132 -11.70 -3.81 -6.57
CA ILE A 132 -10.64 -3.05 -7.24
C ILE A 132 -9.54 -4.01 -7.67
N GLY A 133 -9.12 -3.86 -8.91
CA GLY A 133 -8.04 -4.61 -9.53
C GLY A 133 -6.84 -3.72 -9.76
N THR A 134 -5.68 -4.12 -9.23
CA THR A 134 -4.40 -3.44 -9.44
C THR A 134 -3.47 -4.38 -10.18
N ARG A 135 -2.61 -3.84 -11.05
CA ARG A 135 -1.57 -4.63 -11.72
C ARG A 135 -0.76 -5.42 -10.68
N GLU A 136 -0.62 -6.72 -10.91
CA GLU A 136 0.25 -7.56 -10.12
C GLU A 136 1.70 -7.20 -10.41
N GLU A 137 2.43 -6.84 -9.38
CA GLU A 137 3.88 -6.68 -9.47
C GLU A 137 4.53 -8.06 -9.29
N ARG A 138 4.74 -8.78 -10.41
CA ARG A 138 5.29 -10.14 -10.41
C ARG A 138 6.68 -10.16 -9.77
N GLY A 139 6.96 -11.18 -8.93
CA GLY A 139 8.23 -11.30 -8.21
C GLY A 139 8.44 -10.28 -7.09
N ALA A 140 7.43 -9.48 -6.76
CA ALA A 140 7.54 -8.49 -5.69
C ALA A 140 7.56 -9.14 -4.30
N ARG A 141 8.44 -8.63 -3.44
CA ARG A 141 8.47 -8.94 -2.00
C ARG A 141 8.23 -7.68 -1.20
N ASP A 142 7.60 -7.79 -0.03
CA ASP A 142 7.45 -6.62 0.83
C ASP A 142 8.79 -6.23 1.49
N LEU A 143 9.00 -4.93 1.70
CA LEU A 143 10.29 -4.41 2.18
C LEU A 143 10.69 -5.00 3.54
N LEU A 144 9.72 -5.40 4.37
CA LEU A 144 10.02 -6.06 5.64
C LEU A 144 10.62 -7.45 5.42
N GLU A 145 10.05 -8.24 4.50
CA GLU A 145 10.60 -9.54 4.09
C GLU A 145 12.01 -9.41 3.52
N VAL A 146 12.21 -8.44 2.61
CA VAL A 146 13.54 -8.18 2.01
C VAL A 146 14.55 -7.79 3.09
N LEU A 147 14.21 -6.88 4.00
CA LEU A 147 15.14 -6.48 5.06
C LEU A 147 15.47 -7.62 6.04
N ARG A 148 14.59 -8.62 6.18
CA ARG A 148 14.83 -9.81 7.01
C ARG A 148 15.73 -10.85 6.34
N THR A 149 15.70 -10.96 5.02
CA THR A 149 16.36 -12.03 4.24
C THR A 149 17.88 -11.84 4.03
N GLY A 150 18.61 -11.45 5.07
CA GLY A 150 20.06 -11.66 5.10
C GLY A 150 20.95 -10.79 4.19
N HIS A 151 20.46 -9.70 3.59
CA HIS A 151 21.31 -8.78 2.82
C HIS A 151 22.51 -8.25 3.62
N ASP A 152 23.64 -8.04 2.95
CA ASP A 152 24.80 -7.39 3.56
C ASP A 152 24.52 -5.90 3.88
N ALA A 153 25.43 -5.23 4.57
CA ALA A 153 25.22 -3.83 4.94
C ALA A 153 25.19 -2.89 3.72
N ARG A 154 25.93 -3.20 2.65
CA ARG A 154 26.01 -2.37 1.44
C ARG A 154 24.70 -2.44 0.66
N GLU A 155 24.17 -3.63 0.43
CA GLU A 155 22.89 -3.88 -0.23
C GLU A 155 21.74 -3.22 0.53
N ARG A 156 21.71 -3.33 1.86
CA ARG A 156 20.70 -2.63 2.68
C ARG A 156 20.74 -1.11 2.49
N ARG A 157 21.94 -0.53 2.36
CA ARG A 157 22.09 0.93 2.08
C ARG A 157 21.60 1.30 0.69
N ILE A 158 21.90 0.49 -0.33
CA ILE A 158 21.41 0.70 -1.70
C ILE A 158 19.89 0.63 -1.71
N LEU A 159 19.32 -0.43 -1.14
CA LEU A 159 17.88 -0.61 -1.02
C LEU A 159 17.21 0.57 -0.32
N LEU A 160 17.70 0.98 0.86
CA LEU A 160 17.10 2.10 1.57
C LEU A 160 17.26 3.45 0.85
N ARG A 161 18.30 3.61 0.02
CA ARG A 161 18.43 4.77 -0.87
C ARG A 161 17.31 4.80 -1.90
N GLU A 162 17.04 3.67 -2.56
CA GLU A 162 15.97 3.52 -3.56
C GLU A 162 14.59 3.72 -2.94
N VAL A 163 14.36 3.17 -1.74
CA VAL A 163 13.13 3.38 -0.97
C VAL A 163 12.98 4.85 -0.59
N GLY A 164 14.05 5.51 -0.15
CA GLY A 164 14.03 6.94 0.17
C GLY A 164 13.63 7.81 -1.04
N ALA A 165 14.16 7.50 -2.22
CA ALA A 165 13.80 8.18 -3.47
C ALA A 165 12.34 7.92 -3.87
N ALA A 166 11.86 6.68 -3.75
CA ALA A 166 10.48 6.32 -4.06
C ALA A 166 9.47 7.02 -3.15
N VAL A 167 9.73 7.04 -1.84
CA VAL A 167 8.90 7.74 -0.85
C VAL A 167 8.97 9.25 -1.05
N ARG A 168 10.08 9.80 -1.56
CA ARG A 168 10.15 11.22 -1.98
C ARG A 168 9.24 11.50 -3.16
N ARG A 169 9.29 10.69 -4.23
CA ARG A 169 8.41 10.84 -5.40
C ARG A 169 6.93 10.77 -5.02
N LEU A 170 6.55 9.84 -4.15
CA LEU A 170 5.18 9.74 -3.63
C LEU A 170 4.72 11.05 -2.95
N HIS A 171 5.55 11.63 -2.08
CA HIS A 171 5.21 12.87 -1.38
C HIS A 171 5.30 14.12 -2.28
N ASP A 172 6.19 14.11 -3.29
CA ASP A 172 6.28 15.17 -4.30
C ASP A 172 5.05 15.20 -5.19
N ALA A 173 4.44 14.04 -5.45
CA ALA A 173 3.13 13.90 -6.09
C ALA A 173 1.95 14.29 -5.17
N GLY A 174 2.20 14.85 -3.98
CA GLY A 174 1.14 15.34 -3.08
C GLY A 174 0.40 14.26 -2.30
N VAL A 175 0.89 13.01 -2.29
CA VAL A 175 0.19 11.90 -1.62
C VAL A 175 0.56 11.78 -0.15
N ASP A 176 -0.42 11.93 0.75
CA ASP A 176 -0.33 11.46 2.15
C ASP A 176 -0.94 10.07 2.27
N HIS A 177 -0.11 9.05 2.27
CA HIS A 177 -0.53 7.63 2.29
C HIS A 177 -1.35 7.21 3.52
N ARG A 178 -1.25 7.94 4.65
CA ARG A 178 -1.85 7.61 5.96
C ARG A 178 -1.42 6.29 6.64
N ASP A 179 -1.05 5.25 5.90
CA ASP A 179 -0.55 3.96 6.40
C ASP A 179 0.81 3.55 5.80
N LEU A 180 1.73 4.51 5.67
CA LEU A 180 3.07 4.24 5.17
C LEU A 180 3.88 3.38 6.16
N GLN A 181 4.02 2.10 5.85
CA GLN A 181 4.77 1.10 6.62
C GLN A 181 5.61 0.19 5.71
N LEU A 182 6.60 -0.52 6.26
CA LEU A 182 7.51 -1.39 5.48
C LEU A 182 6.74 -2.39 4.61
N ARG A 183 5.68 -2.92 5.19
CA ARG A 183 4.78 -3.89 4.59
C ARG A 183 4.02 -3.34 3.37
N ASN A 184 3.87 -2.03 3.22
CA ASN A 184 3.16 -1.40 2.09
C ASN A 184 4.13 -0.86 1.04
N ILE A 185 5.40 -1.26 1.12
CA ILE A 185 6.43 -0.95 0.13
C ILE A 185 6.87 -2.29 -0.45
N LEU A 186 6.66 -2.46 -1.75
CA LEU A 186 7.10 -3.60 -2.52
C LEU A 186 8.47 -3.31 -3.14
N VAL A 187 9.32 -4.31 -3.10
CA VAL A 187 10.58 -4.39 -3.83
C VAL A 187 10.35 -5.39 -4.96
N VAL A 188 10.43 -4.91 -6.19
CA VAL A 188 10.27 -5.74 -7.37
C VAL A 188 11.61 -5.82 -8.07
N ASP A 189 12.12 -7.03 -8.22
CA ASP A 189 13.35 -7.30 -8.96
C ASP A 189 12.94 -7.85 -10.35
N GLU A 190 13.22 -7.11 -11.42
CA GLU A 190 12.81 -7.44 -12.79
C GLU A 190 13.97 -7.17 -13.75
N ASN A 191 14.42 -8.20 -14.48
CA ASN A 191 15.53 -8.12 -15.44
C ASN A 191 16.81 -7.47 -14.87
N GLY A 192 17.13 -7.73 -13.60
CA GLY A 192 18.30 -7.13 -12.92
C GLY A 192 18.07 -5.69 -12.44
N HIS A 193 16.90 -5.10 -12.71
CA HIS A 193 16.53 -3.79 -12.23
C HIS A 193 15.56 -3.89 -11.05
N ARG A 194 15.90 -3.21 -9.96
CA ARG A 194 15.01 -3.09 -8.82
C ARG A 194 14.13 -1.86 -8.95
N ARG A 195 12.83 -2.05 -8.79
CA ARG A 195 11.86 -0.95 -8.62
C ARG A 195 11.19 -1.05 -7.26
N ILE A 196 10.92 0.13 -6.70
CA ILE A 196 10.17 0.25 -5.45
C ILE A 196 8.78 0.71 -5.80
N VAL A 197 7.76 0.02 -5.30
CA VAL A 197 6.35 0.37 -5.49
C VAL A 197 5.68 0.52 -4.13
N VAL A 198 4.85 1.54 -3.98
CA VAL A 198 4.07 1.79 -2.78
C VAL A 198 2.62 1.40 -3.03
N ILE A 199 2.12 0.47 -2.24
CA ILE A 199 0.79 -0.13 -2.39
C ILE A 199 -0.15 0.28 -1.24
N ASP A 200 -1.43 -0.03 -1.38
CA ASP A 200 -2.47 0.20 -0.36
C ASP A 200 -2.76 1.69 -0.10
N LEU A 201 -3.32 2.36 -1.12
CA LEU A 201 -3.70 3.77 -1.08
C LEU A 201 -5.16 3.97 -0.58
N ASP A 202 -5.74 2.97 0.08
CA ASP A 202 -7.15 2.94 0.49
C ASP A 202 -7.54 4.13 1.40
N ARG A 203 -6.60 4.59 2.22
CA ARG A 203 -6.70 5.72 3.15
C ARG A 203 -5.89 6.92 2.71
N ALA A 204 -5.26 6.86 1.54
CA ALA A 204 -4.41 7.93 1.06
C ALA A 204 -5.22 9.18 0.73
N VAL A 205 -4.64 10.33 1.03
CA VAL A 205 -5.21 11.63 0.69
C VAL A 205 -4.30 12.29 -0.33
N TYR A 206 -4.89 12.72 -1.45
CA TYR A 206 -4.18 13.50 -2.46
C TYR A 206 -4.34 14.99 -2.18
N HIS A 207 -3.22 15.71 -2.11
CA HIS A 207 -3.16 17.16 -1.94
C HIS A 207 -2.82 17.80 -3.29
N PRO A 208 -3.78 18.50 -3.94
CA PRO A 208 -3.64 18.98 -5.32
C PRO A 208 -2.70 20.18 -5.46
N ASP A 209 -2.40 20.89 -4.37
CA ASP A 209 -1.52 22.08 -4.35
C ASP A 209 -0.03 21.73 -4.59
N GLY A 210 0.26 20.53 -5.11
CA GLY A 210 1.60 20.02 -5.35
C GLY A 210 2.23 19.36 -4.12
N ARG A 211 3.51 19.65 -3.88
CA ARG A 211 4.36 18.95 -2.90
C ARG A 211 3.70 18.88 -1.52
N LEU A 212 3.60 17.67 -0.96
CA LEU A 212 3.02 17.47 0.37
C LEU A 212 3.73 18.31 1.43
N ALA A 213 2.98 18.96 2.33
CA ALA A 213 3.55 19.79 3.40
C ALA A 213 4.54 19.01 4.27
N SER A 214 5.64 19.65 4.68
CA SER A 214 6.74 19.02 5.43
C SER A 214 6.30 18.33 6.72
N ARG A 215 5.29 18.88 7.42
CA ARG A 215 4.69 18.24 8.60
C ARG A 215 4.04 16.89 8.29
N LEU A 216 3.35 16.77 7.15
CA LEU A 216 2.69 15.54 6.73
C LEU A 216 3.71 14.51 6.21
N ARG A 217 4.71 14.96 5.45
CA ARG A 217 5.87 14.14 5.06
C ARG A 217 6.53 13.51 6.28
N ALA A 218 6.81 14.33 7.28
CA ALA A 218 7.47 13.90 8.50
C ALA A 218 6.62 12.89 9.29
N ARG A 219 5.29 13.09 9.36
CA ARG A 219 4.35 12.09 9.91
C ARG A 219 4.41 10.75 9.17
N GLY A 220 4.43 10.78 7.84
CA GLY A 220 4.62 9.59 7.00
C GLY A 220 5.93 8.86 7.31
N LEU A 221 7.04 9.58 7.33
CA LEU A 221 8.35 9.03 7.70
C LEU A 221 8.39 8.49 9.13
N GLY A 222 7.67 9.12 10.06
CA GLY A 222 7.49 8.66 11.43
C GLY A 222 6.75 7.33 11.52
N ARG A 223 5.71 7.12 10.70
CA ARG A 223 5.01 5.82 10.59
C ARG A 223 5.93 4.73 10.07
N LEU A 224 6.68 5.00 9.01
CA LEU A 224 7.66 4.06 8.46
C LEU A 224 8.72 3.68 9.49
N THR A 225 9.26 4.68 10.19
CA THR A 225 10.25 4.47 11.28
C THR A 225 9.66 3.64 12.42
N ARG A 226 8.42 3.90 12.85
CA ARG A 226 7.73 3.08 13.86
C ARG A 226 7.56 1.64 13.39
N SER A 227 7.26 1.42 12.11
CA SER A 227 7.17 0.07 11.53
C SER A 227 8.51 -0.66 11.59
N MET A 228 9.64 0.01 11.32
CA MET A 228 10.98 -0.57 11.48
C MET A 228 11.28 -0.97 12.92
N VAL A 229 10.95 -0.11 13.89
CA VAL A 229 11.13 -0.39 15.32
C VAL A 229 10.26 -1.56 15.77
N LYS A 230 8.97 -1.54 15.43
CA LYS A 230 8.00 -2.60 15.78
C LYS A 230 8.43 -3.98 15.29
N ASN A 231 9.12 -4.05 14.14
CA ASN A 231 9.55 -5.31 13.55
C ASN A 231 11.00 -5.70 13.90
N GLY A 232 11.62 -5.06 14.90
CA GLY A 232 12.95 -5.41 15.41
C GLY A 232 14.13 -5.03 14.50
N LEU A 233 13.90 -4.34 13.39
CA LEU A 233 14.96 -4.02 12.42
C LEU A 233 15.90 -2.90 12.89
N TRP A 234 15.45 -2.09 13.84
CA TRP A 234 16.17 -0.92 14.32
C TRP A 234 17.42 -1.31 15.11
N LYS A 235 18.57 -0.67 14.81
CA LYS A 235 19.92 -0.99 15.33
C LYS A 235 20.48 -2.36 14.97
N GLN A 236 19.64 -3.38 14.76
CA GLN A 236 20.10 -4.70 14.33
C GLN A 236 20.47 -4.72 12.84
N ARG A 237 19.56 -4.26 11.98
CA ARG A 237 19.75 -4.28 10.51
C ARG A 237 19.79 -2.88 9.89
N ILE A 238 19.09 -1.94 10.51
CA ILE A 238 19.03 -0.54 10.08
C ILE A 238 19.80 0.31 11.11
N GLY A 239 21.02 0.67 10.76
CA GLY A 239 21.90 1.53 11.53
C GLY A 239 21.92 2.98 11.03
N ARG A 240 22.89 3.75 11.53
CA ARG A 240 23.04 5.18 11.16
C ARG A 240 23.32 5.36 9.67
N ARG A 241 24.10 4.46 9.05
CA ARG A 241 24.50 4.56 7.64
C ARG A 241 23.33 4.24 6.71
N GLU A 242 22.52 3.25 7.05
CA GLU A 242 21.31 2.87 6.31
C GLU A 242 20.26 3.99 6.37
N LEU A 243 20.05 4.58 7.56
CA LEU A 243 19.19 5.75 7.72
C LEU A 243 19.71 6.98 6.98
N ALA A 244 21.03 7.20 6.96
CA ALA A 244 21.64 8.28 6.20
C ALA A 244 21.45 8.09 4.69
N ALA A 245 21.57 6.86 4.17
CA ALA A 245 21.30 6.56 2.77
C ALA A 245 19.85 6.86 2.37
N PHE A 246 18.89 6.44 3.20
CA PHE A 246 17.48 6.79 3.03
C PHE A 246 17.26 8.31 3.05
N ALA A 247 17.74 8.99 4.10
CA ALA A 247 17.50 10.41 4.30
C ALA A 247 18.16 11.28 3.24
N SER A 248 19.34 10.89 2.76
CA SER A 248 20.05 11.55 1.67
C SER A 248 19.27 11.45 0.37
N ALA A 249 18.75 10.26 0.01
CA ALA A 249 17.91 10.11 -1.18
C ALA A 249 16.57 10.85 -1.06
N TYR A 250 15.95 10.79 0.12
CA TYR A 250 14.67 11.43 0.36
C TYR A 250 14.77 12.95 0.26
N THR A 251 15.78 13.56 0.88
CA THR A 251 15.95 15.02 0.86
C THR A 251 16.62 15.50 -0.42
N GLY A 252 17.46 14.69 -1.06
CA GLY A 252 18.25 15.09 -2.22
C GLY A 252 19.06 16.36 -1.92
N MET A 253 19.06 17.30 -2.86
CA MET A 253 19.68 18.62 -2.72
C MET A 253 18.79 19.67 -2.03
N ASP A 254 17.56 19.30 -1.62
CA ASP A 254 16.60 20.21 -1.01
C ASP A 254 16.98 20.57 0.43
N ARG A 255 17.80 21.63 0.58
CA ARG A 255 18.30 22.09 1.87
C ARG A 255 17.17 22.54 2.80
N LYS A 256 16.13 23.19 2.25
CA LYS A 256 14.97 23.67 3.02
C LYS A 256 14.22 22.49 3.64
N LEU A 257 13.85 21.49 2.83
CA LEU A 257 13.19 20.29 3.31
C LEU A 257 14.03 19.56 4.37
N ARG A 258 15.36 19.49 4.17
CA ARG A 258 16.27 18.87 5.14
C ARG A 258 16.24 19.57 6.50
N VAL A 259 16.18 20.89 6.54
CA VAL A 259 16.10 21.67 7.79
C VAL A 259 14.73 21.46 8.45
N GLU A 260 13.65 21.59 7.68
CA GLU A 260 12.28 21.43 8.18
C GLU A 260 12.04 20.02 8.77
N LEU A 261 12.51 18.97 8.09
CA LEU A 261 12.41 17.61 8.60
C LEU A 261 13.27 17.38 9.84
N ARG A 262 14.47 17.97 9.93
CA ARG A 262 15.31 17.83 11.14
C ARG A 262 14.62 18.39 12.37
N GLY A 263 14.01 19.58 12.26
CA GLY A 263 13.26 20.19 13.35
C GLY A 263 12.11 19.28 13.82
N TRP A 264 11.36 18.72 12.86
CA TRP A 264 10.24 17.84 13.18
C TRP A 264 10.67 16.48 13.75
N ILE A 265 11.70 15.84 13.17
CA ILE A 265 12.21 14.55 13.64
C ILE A 265 12.68 14.65 15.09
N ARG A 266 13.29 15.77 15.52
CA ARG A 266 13.64 15.98 16.93
C ARG A 266 12.42 15.92 17.85
N GLY A 267 11.29 16.51 17.45
CA GLY A 267 10.03 16.41 18.19
C GLY A 267 9.42 15.01 18.19
N GLU A 268 9.46 14.31 17.05
CA GLU A 268 8.89 12.96 16.93
C GLU A 268 9.77 11.87 17.57
N ARG A 269 11.08 12.11 17.74
CA ARG A 269 12.00 11.22 18.47
C ARG A 269 11.56 10.96 19.89
N TRP A 270 10.93 11.92 20.56
CA TRP A 270 10.33 11.72 21.88
C TRP A 270 9.20 10.69 21.83
N LYS A 271 8.32 10.75 20.83
CA LYS A 271 7.26 9.75 20.63
C LYS A 271 7.82 8.37 20.29
N LEU A 272 8.91 8.31 19.51
CA LEU A 272 9.61 7.06 19.24
C LEU A 272 10.26 6.48 20.50
N ALA A 273 10.84 7.32 21.38
CA ALA A 273 11.39 6.88 22.67
C ALA A 273 10.29 6.30 23.58
N LEU A 274 9.15 6.99 23.68
CA LEU A 274 7.97 6.53 24.43
C LEU A 274 7.43 5.20 23.89
N HIS A 275 7.36 5.08 22.56
CA HIS A 275 6.93 3.87 21.89
C HIS A 275 7.89 2.70 22.18
N ARG A 276 9.21 2.92 22.13
CA ARG A 276 10.22 1.90 22.44
C ARG A 276 10.12 1.41 23.88
N LEU A 277 9.87 2.31 24.83
CA LEU A 277 9.59 1.92 26.22
C LEU A 277 8.36 1.00 26.27
N ARG A 278 7.26 1.39 25.61
CA ARG A 278 6.03 0.59 25.57
C ARG A 278 6.23 -0.83 25.01
N TYR A 279 6.99 -1.01 23.92
CA TYR A 279 7.27 -2.36 23.40
C TYR A 279 8.19 -3.15 24.32
N ARG A 280 9.20 -2.50 24.92
CA ARG A 280 10.08 -3.17 25.88
C ARG A 280 9.32 -3.66 27.12
N PHE A 281 8.28 -2.93 27.54
CA PHE A 281 7.37 -3.33 28.61
C PHE A 281 6.37 -4.42 28.19
N MET A 282 5.94 -4.46 26.92
CA MET A 282 5.08 -5.53 26.40
C MET A 282 5.84 -6.84 26.17
N ASP A 283 7.08 -6.78 25.70
CA ASP A 283 7.95 -7.96 25.53
C ASP A 283 8.37 -8.55 26.90
N SER A 284 8.43 -7.73 27.95
CA SER A 284 8.64 -8.20 29.33
C SER A 284 7.37 -8.71 30.03
N ALA A 285 6.20 -8.60 29.39
CA ALA A 285 4.90 -9.00 29.94
C ALA A 285 4.35 -10.30 29.33
N SER A 286 5.14 -11.03 28.54
CA SER A 286 4.87 -12.43 28.20
C SER A 286 5.47 -13.33 29.29
N PRO A 287 4.67 -14.03 30.12
CA PRO A 287 5.18 -14.98 31.09
C PRO A 287 5.84 -16.15 30.36
N GLY A 288 6.99 -16.59 30.87
CA GLY A 288 7.86 -17.57 30.23
C GLY A 288 7.21 -18.93 29.97
N GLU A 289 7.58 -19.53 28.84
CA GLU A 289 7.63 -20.98 28.72
C GLU A 289 8.60 -21.50 29.77
N ALA A 290 8.03 -22.05 30.84
CA ALA A 290 8.77 -22.78 31.86
C ALA A 290 9.51 -23.95 31.19
N ALA A 291 10.83 -23.94 31.31
CA ALA A 291 11.68 -25.05 30.95
C ALA A 291 11.21 -26.32 31.66
N ALA A 292 10.81 -27.33 30.88
CA ALA A 292 10.56 -28.67 31.39
C ALA A 292 11.88 -29.24 31.97
N PRO A 293 11.88 -29.86 33.15
CA PRO A 293 13.09 -30.45 33.72
C PRO A 293 13.54 -31.67 32.91
N PRO A 294 14.85 -31.96 32.87
CA PRO A 294 15.39 -33.09 32.12
C PRO A 294 14.86 -34.42 32.69
N ARG A 295 14.33 -35.27 31.82
CA ARG A 295 14.05 -36.68 32.14
C ARG A 295 15.38 -37.36 32.47
N ARG A 296 15.49 -37.89 33.69
CA ARG A 296 16.58 -38.82 34.06
C ARG A 296 16.41 -40.12 33.26
N ALA A 297 17.55 -40.68 32.86
CA ALA A 297 17.68 -42.00 32.25
C ALA A 297 17.21 -43.11 33.18
#